data_AF-A0A7X9HTD9-F1
#
_entry.id   AF-A0A7X9HTD9-F1
#
_cell.length_a   1.000
_cell.length_b   1.000
_cell.length_c   1.000
_cell.angle_alpha   90.00
_cell.angle_beta   90.00
_cell.angle_gamma   90.00
#
_symmetry.space_group_name_H-M   'P 1'
#
loop_
_entity.id
_entity.type
_entity.pdbx_description
1 polymer ?
#
loop_
_entity_poly.entity_id
_entity_poly.type
_entity_poly.pdbx_seq_one_letter_code
_entity_poly.pdbx_strand_id
1 'polypeptide(L)'
;MNNTVEFSCRDENTISIWPQHLLCMRCMNGGGKLPFMEEKRLREKLDLIKSKPIVFLHLQAAFDEIGARTDIFREQNHIERKRDLDVLQKLGLTPGSVRLAKDLFRLVEERIPTLKGICIYENVTPGKWDECPLAREKYFEDGKDNLVYKRIKEEMVKAKIDSCKNIESMDRIYIRAHHMLCIFCFVGKKTSIKPIEEDNLYEVWKKMKDNPKIPVTLAEGCSSCMICPPCHGFEPERGICNAGCHLRDRKKDLDVFQRLGLIPGDTLLAEDLILLIYEKIPTVKGICEYGASTSPEWDACGGTTSGNYEKRCKIGLFQL
;
A
#
# COMPACT_ATOMS: atom_id res chain seq x y z
N MET A 1 -24.47 15.04 -1.80
CA MET A 1 -23.09 14.52 -1.88
C MET A 1 -22.97 13.44 -0.82
N ASN A 2 -22.56 12.21 -1.18
CA ASN A 2 -22.42 11.13 -0.21
C ASN A 2 -21.35 11.52 0.83
N ASN A 3 -21.74 11.57 2.11
CA ASN A 3 -20.91 11.96 3.26
C ASN A 3 -19.85 10.89 3.65
N THR A 4 -19.40 10.03 2.73
CA THR A 4 -18.57 8.84 3.04
C THR A 4 -17.22 8.80 2.31
N VAL A 5 -16.90 9.80 1.49
CA VAL A 5 -15.65 9.87 0.72
C VAL A 5 -14.45 10.05 1.66
N GLU A 6 -13.46 9.17 1.52
CA GLU A 6 -12.20 9.16 2.28
C GLU A 6 -12.29 9.04 3.83
N PHE A 7 -13.47 8.79 4.40
CA PHE A 7 -13.61 8.53 5.83
C PHE A 7 -12.96 7.22 6.24
N SER A 8 -12.38 7.15 7.44
CA SER A 8 -11.82 5.92 7.99
C SER A 8 -12.94 4.90 8.23
N CYS A 9 -12.70 3.64 7.83
CA CYS A 9 -13.55 2.50 8.16
C CYS A 9 -12.84 1.54 9.13
N ARG A 10 -11.78 2.02 9.80
CA ARG A 10 -10.88 1.14 10.57
C ARG A 10 -11.66 0.36 11.62
N ASP A 11 -12.50 1.04 12.39
CA ASP A 11 -13.22 0.42 13.51
C ASP A 11 -14.28 -0.59 13.02
N GLU A 12 -14.87 -0.34 11.85
CA GLU A 12 -15.88 -1.22 11.23
C GLU A 12 -15.26 -2.44 10.54
N ASN A 13 -14.02 -2.33 10.05
CA ASN A 13 -13.36 -3.36 9.24
C ASN A 13 -12.10 -3.93 9.93
N THR A 14 -12.05 -3.89 11.26
CA THR A 14 -10.97 -4.54 12.04
C THR A 14 -11.41 -5.91 12.53
N ILE A 15 -10.56 -6.92 12.30
CA ILE A 15 -10.67 -8.23 12.94
C ILE A 15 -9.44 -8.51 13.79
N SER A 16 -9.63 -9.24 14.88
CA SER A 16 -8.52 -9.61 15.76
C SER A 16 -7.96 -10.99 15.43
N ILE A 17 -6.63 -11.09 15.42
CA ILE A 17 -5.89 -12.34 15.20
C ILE A 17 -4.68 -12.41 16.12
N TRP A 18 -4.20 -13.62 16.36
CA TRP A 18 -2.87 -13.83 16.92
C TRP A 18 -1.81 -13.66 15.81
N PRO A 19 -0.64 -13.05 16.08
CA PRO A 19 0.41 -12.84 15.08
C PRO A 19 0.76 -14.10 14.28
N GLN A 20 0.93 -15.26 14.94
CA GLN A 20 1.23 -16.52 14.26
C GLN A 20 0.16 -16.95 13.24
N HIS A 21 -1.09 -16.50 13.40
CA HIS A 21 -2.17 -16.81 12.46
C HIS A 21 -1.94 -16.19 11.08
N LEU A 22 -1.10 -15.16 10.93
CA LEU A 22 -0.65 -14.69 9.62
C LEU A 22 0.03 -15.82 8.83
N LEU A 23 0.94 -16.55 9.48
CA LEU A 23 1.64 -17.67 8.86
C LEU A 23 0.69 -18.87 8.66
N CYS A 24 -0.19 -19.13 9.62
CA CYS A 24 -1.17 -20.21 9.52
C CYS A 24 -2.16 -19.99 8.37
N MET A 25 -2.65 -18.76 8.16
CA MET A 25 -3.51 -18.41 7.02
C MET A 25 -2.77 -18.57 5.69
N ARG A 26 -1.47 -18.25 5.65
CA ARG A 26 -0.63 -18.55 4.48
C ARG A 26 -0.51 -20.05 4.23
N CYS A 27 -0.19 -20.87 5.24
CA CYS A 27 -0.19 -22.32 5.09
C CYS A 27 -1.56 -22.86 4.66
N MET A 28 -2.65 -22.36 5.23
CA MET A 28 -4.01 -22.75 4.87
C MET A 28 -4.33 -22.42 3.42
N ASN A 29 -3.84 -21.30 2.91
CA ASN A 29 -3.97 -20.93 1.51
C ASN A 29 -3.25 -21.93 0.58
N GLY A 30 -2.12 -22.49 1.02
CA GLY A 30 -1.41 -23.57 0.32
C GLY A 30 -2.04 -24.96 0.48
N GLY A 31 -3.13 -25.08 1.27
CA GLY A 31 -3.85 -26.34 1.49
C GLY A 31 -3.59 -27.02 2.83
N GLY A 32 -2.74 -26.44 3.68
CA GLY A 32 -2.48 -26.95 5.03
C GLY A 32 -3.72 -26.86 5.93
N LYS A 33 -3.91 -27.84 6.81
CA LYS A 33 -5.04 -27.89 7.75
C LYS A 33 -4.59 -28.43 9.10
N LEU A 34 -4.99 -27.77 10.18
CA LEU A 34 -4.84 -28.26 11.55
C LEU A 34 -6.14 -27.99 12.33
N PRO A 35 -6.49 -28.82 13.34
CA PRO A 35 -7.75 -28.68 14.07
C PRO A 35 -7.99 -27.29 14.67
N PHE A 36 -6.96 -26.66 15.26
CA PHE A 36 -7.09 -25.32 15.84
C PHE A 36 -7.41 -24.24 14.80
N MET A 37 -7.10 -24.47 13.52
CA MET A 37 -7.39 -23.47 12.48
C MET A 37 -8.88 -23.32 12.24
N GLU A 38 -9.64 -24.42 12.37
CA GLU A 38 -11.11 -24.42 12.34
C GLU A 38 -11.67 -23.80 13.62
N GLU A 39 -11.14 -24.19 14.79
CA GLU A 39 -11.53 -23.62 16.10
C GLU A 39 -11.38 -22.08 16.13
N LYS A 40 -10.28 -21.56 15.57
CA LYS A 40 -9.99 -20.12 15.49
C LYS A 40 -10.60 -19.45 14.26
N ARG A 41 -11.41 -20.18 13.46
CA ARG A 41 -12.12 -19.70 12.26
C ARG A 41 -11.19 -19.01 11.25
N LEU A 42 -9.99 -19.55 11.05
CA LEU A 42 -8.97 -18.92 10.19
C LEU A 42 -9.38 -18.89 8.72
N ARG A 43 -10.17 -19.89 8.26
CA ARG A 43 -10.72 -19.90 6.89
C ARG A 43 -11.60 -18.69 6.66
N GLU A 44 -12.55 -18.43 7.55
CA GLU A 44 -13.48 -17.31 7.42
C GLU A 44 -12.76 -15.96 7.42
N LYS A 45 -11.73 -15.82 8.27
CA LYS A 45 -10.89 -14.61 8.29
C LYS A 45 -10.11 -14.43 6.99
N LEU A 46 -9.55 -15.51 6.45
CA LEU A 46 -8.85 -15.48 5.16
C LEU A 46 -9.81 -15.14 4.01
N ASP A 47 -11.00 -15.72 3.99
CA ASP A 47 -12.02 -15.45 2.97
C ASP A 47 -12.50 -13.99 3.03
N LEU A 48 -12.60 -13.41 4.24
CA LEU A 48 -12.87 -11.99 4.42
C LEU A 48 -11.75 -11.11 3.84
N ILE A 49 -10.48 -11.44 4.11
CA ILE A 49 -9.30 -10.72 3.60
C ILE A 49 -9.22 -10.77 2.07
N LYS A 50 -9.65 -11.89 1.47
CA LYS A 50 -9.67 -12.07 0.01
C LYS A 50 -10.83 -11.36 -0.67
N SER A 51 -11.97 -11.23 0.02
CA SER A 51 -13.20 -10.67 -0.56
C SER A 51 -13.33 -9.16 -0.39
N LYS A 52 -12.64 -8.55 0.59
CA LYS A 52 -12.73 -7.11 0.86
C LYS A 52 -11.42 -6.39 0.53
N PRO A 53 -11.48 -5.22 -0.13
CA PRO A 53 -10.29 -4.43 -0.43
C PRO A 53 -9.57 -3.90 0.81
N ILE A 54 -10.30 -3.72 1.92
CA ILE A 54 -9.81 -3.12 3.15
C ILE A 54 -10.28 -3.95 4.33
N VAL A 55 -9.32 -4.65 4.92
CA VAL A 55 -9.47 -5.37 6.19
C VAL A 55 -8.28 -5.01 7.06
N PHE A 56 -8.54 -4.55 8.27
CA PHE A 56 -7.52 -4.28 9.27
C PHE A 56 -7.38 -5.50 10.19
N LEU A 57 -6.15 -5.86 10.53
CA LEU A 57 -5.85 -6.92 11.47
C LEU A 57 -5.27 -6.30 12.72
N HIS A 58 -5.95 -6.54 13.85
CA HIS A 58 -5.45 -6.23 15.18
C HIS A 58 -4.68 -7.43 15.72
N LEU A 59 -3.37 -7.27 15.92
CA LEU A 59 -2.46 -8.32 16.35
C LEU A 59 -2.47 -8.44 17.88
N GLN A 60 -3.27 -9.35 18.40
CA GLN A 60 -3.36 -9.59 19.83
C GLN A 60 -2.40 -10.71 20.25
N ALA A 61 -1.64 -10.51 21.31
CA ALA A 61 -0.72 -11.51 21.86
C ALA A 61 -0.95 -11.67 23.37
N ALA A 62 -0.36 -12.72 23.95
CA ALA A 62 -0.39 -12.97 25.40
C ALA A 62 0.30 -11.90 26.26
N PHE A 63 1.07 -11.01 25.63
CA PHE A 63 1.75 -9.91 26.29
C PHE A 63 1.41 -8.58 25.61
N ASP A 64 1.43 -7.49 26.36
CA ASP A 64 1.37 -6.13 25.82
C ASP A 64 2.78 -5.59 25.47
N GLU A 65 2.86 -4.31 25.13
CA GLU A 65 4.10 -3.63 24.74
C GLU A 65 5.15 -3.50 25.86
N ILE A 66 4.76 -3.62 27.13
CA ILE A 66 5.68 -3.65 28.27
C ILE A 66 5.98 -5.08 28.76
N GLY A 67 5.38 -6.09 28.12
CA GLY A 67 5.55 -7.49 28.49
C GLY A 67 4.59 -7.97 29.59
N ALA A 68 3.59 -7.17 29.99
CA ALA A 68 2.57 -7.59 30.94
C ALA A 68 1.57 -8.53 30.28
N ARG A 69 0.99 -9.44 31.08
CA ARG A 69 0.08 -10.48 30.56
C ARG A 69 -1.27 -9.88 30.19
N THR A 70 -1.78 -10.28 29.03
CA THR A 70 -3.14 -9.97 28.57
C THR A 70 -4.09 -11.13 28.87
N ASP A 71 -5.38 -10.96 28.59
CA ASP A 71 -6.38 -12.02 28.75
C ASP A 71 -6.07 -13.28 27.90
N ILE A 72 -5.44 -13.08 26.74
CA ILE A 72 -5.03 -14.16 25.81
C ILE A 72 -3.94 -15.06 26.40
N PHE A 73 -3.21 -14.60 27.42
CA PHE A 73 -2.15 -15.38 28.05
C PHE A 73 -2.61 -16.76 28.51
N ARG A 74 -3.87 -16.88 28.97
CA ARG A 74 -4.44 -18.14 29.45
C ARG A 74 -4.98 -19.03 28.32
N GLU A 75 -5.23 -18.46 27.15
CA GLU A 75 -5.70 -19.18 25.97
C GLU A 75 -4.56 -19.80 25.17
N GLN A 76 -3.34 -19.29 25.34
CA GLN A 76 -2.17 -19.72 24.60
C GLN A 76 -1.21 -20.56 25.44
N ASN A 77 -0.72 -21.66 24.87
CA ASN A 77 0.40 -22.38 25.44
C ASN A 77 1.72 -21.60 25.23
N HIS A 78 2.83 -22.06 25.83
CA HIS A 78 4.13 -21.36 25.72
C HIS A 78 4.73 -21.36 24.32
N ILE A 79 4.42 -22.36 23.48
CA ILE A 79 4.89 -22.43 22.08
C ILE A 79 4.19 -21.36 21.25
N GLU A 80 2.87 -21.22 21.40
CA GLU A 80 2.06 -20.20 20.71
C GLU A 80 2.51 -18.79 21.09
N ARG A 81 2.72 -18.54 22.39
CA ARG A 81 3.24 -17.27 22.90
C ARG A 81 4.59 -16.92 22.30
N LYS A 82 5.50 -17.90 22.21
CA LYS A 82 6.81 -17.70 21.59
C LYS A 82 6.68 -17.38 20.09
N ARG A 83 5.85 -18.13 19.36
CA ARG A 83 5.63 -17.90 17.92
C ARG A 83 5.06 -16.53 17.63
N ASP A 84 4.12 -16.06 18.46
CA ASP A 84 3.58 -14.71 18.33
C ASP A 84 4.68 -13.65 18.48
N LEU A 85 5.55 -13.79 19.48
CA LEU A 85 6.68 -12.88 19.68
C LEU A 85 7.72 -12.98 18.55
N ASP A 86 8.03 -14.18 18.06
CA ASP A 86 8.97 -14.37 16.93
C ASP A 86 8.44 -13.68 15.65
N VAL A 87 7.14 -13.80 15.39
CA VAL A 87 6.47 -13.13 14.25
C VAL A 87 6.52 -11.63 14.43
N LEU A 88 6.08 -11.10 15.58
CA LEU A 88 6.09 -9.66 15.86
C LEU A 88 7.50 -9.07 15.74
N GLN A 89 8.50 -9.73 16.32
CA GLN A 89 9.90 -9.32 16.22
C GLN A 89 10.38 -9.24 14.77
N LYS A 90 10.14 -10.29 13.97
CA LYS A 90 10.56 -10.31 12.56
C LYS A 90 9.82 -9.28 11.71
N LEU A 91 8.54 -9.04 12.00
CA LEU A 91 7.76 -8.02 11.31
C LEU A 91 8.12 -6.60 11.78
N GLY A 92 8.85 -6.43 12.89
CA GLY A 92 9.16 -5.12 13.47
C GLY A 92 7.93 -4.45 14.06
N LEU A 93 7.05 -5.22 14.71
CA LEU A 93 5.78 -4.79 15.28
C LEU A 93 5.72 -5.15 16.77
N THR A 94 4.84 -4.48 17.50
CA THR A 94 4.52 -4.79 18.91
C THR A 94 3.12 -5.38 19.04
N PRO A 95 2.82 -6.11 20.14
CA PRO A 95 1.44 -6.49 20.45
C PRO A 95 0.49 -5.29 20.42
N GLY A 96 -0.74 -5.49 19.95
CA GLY A 96 -1.73 -4.43 19.77
C GLY A 96 -1.59 -3.67 18.44
N SER A 97 -0.55 -3.93 17.65
CA SER A 97 -0.40 -3.32 16.32
C SER A 97 -1.63 -3.61 15.44
N VAL A 98 -2.15 -2.56 14.80
CA VAL A 98 -3.23 -2.66 13.81
C VAL A 98 -2.71 -2.18 12.46
N ARG A 99 -2.88 -3.00 11.42
CA ARG A 99 -2.45 -2.70 10.05
C ARG A 99 -3.42 -3.30 9.03
N LEU A 100 -3.37 -2.84 7.78
CA LEU A 100 -4.10 -3.50 6.71
C LEU A 100 -3.54 -4.91 6.51
N ALA A 101 -4.43 -5.87 6.24
CA ALA A 101 -4.06 -7.26 5.96
C ALA A 101 -3.05 -7.34 4.80
N LYS A 102 -3.26 -6.52 3.75
CA LYS A 102 -2.36 -6.41 2.61
C LYS A 102 -0.94 -6.00 3.00
N ASP A 103 -0.80 -5.05 3.91
CA ASP A 103 0.52 -4.60 4.38
C ASP A 103 1.18 -5.67 5.25
N LEU A 104 0.43 -6.34 6.12
CA LEU A 104 0.97 -7.43 6.95
C LEU A 104 1.45 -8.60 6.11
N PHE A 105 0.70 -9.02 5.10
CA PHE A 105 1.13 -10.10 4.22
C PHE A 105 2.31 -9.71 3.32
N ARG A 106 2.40 -8.43 2.92
CA ARG A 106 3.61 -7.91 2.28
C ARG A 106 4.82 -8.02 3.22
N LEU A 107 4.68 -7.64 4.49
CA LEU A 107 5.76 -7.78 5.48
C LEU A 107 6.13 -9.24 5.77
N VAL A 108 5.16 -10.15 5.80
CA VAL A 108 5.43 -11.58 5.91
C VAL A 108 6.28 -12.05 4.73
N GLU A 109 5.95 -11.66 3.50
CA GLU A 109 6.73 -12.03 2.31
C GLU A 109 8.16 -11.45 2.37
N GLU A 110 8.29 -10.18 2.76
CA GLU A 110 9.59 -9.49 2.79
C GLU A 110 10.50 -9.97 3.95
N ARG A 111 9.93 -10.24 5.13
CA ARG A 111 10.70 -10.42 6.38
C ARG A 111 10.67 -11.85 6.94
N ILE A 112 9.75 -12.69 6.46
CA ILE A 112 9.61 -14.09 6.87
C ILE A 112 9.64 -14.99 5.61
N PRO A 113 10.80 -15.08 4.93
CA PRO A 113 10.91 -15.89 3.70
C PRO A 113 10.84 -17.39 3.97
N THR A 114 11.04 -17.83 5.22
CA THR A 114 10.94 -19.24 5.64
C THR A 114 10.37 -19.35 7.04
N LEU A 115 9.90 -20.55 7.41
CA LEU A 115 9.41 -20.86 8.75
C LEU A 115 10.52 -21.11 9.81
N LYS A 116 11.81 -21.01 9.42
CA LYS A 116 12.95 -21.24 10.32
C LYS A 116 13.00 -20.21 11.45
N GLY A 117 13.18 -20.72 12.66
CA GLY A 117 13.20 -19.91 13.89
C GLY A 117 11.83 -19.48 14.39
N ILE A 118 10.74 -19.86 13.71
CA ILE A 118 9.36 -19.59 14.14
C ILE A 118 8.60 -20.89 14.33
N CYS A 119 8.46 -21.70 13.27
CA CYS A 119 7.74 -22.97 13.31
C CYS A 119 8.68 -24.18 13.15
N ILE A 120 9.89 -23.96 12.61
CA ILE A 120 10.98 -24.95 12.51
C ILE A 120 12.09 -24.51 13.47
N TYR A 121 12.55 -25.40 14.35
CA TYR A 121 13.58 -25.11 15.34
C TYR A 121 14.79 -26.04 15.16
N GLU A 122 15.98 -25.54 15.49
CA GLU A 122 17.22 -26.35 15.44
C GLU A 122 17.27 -27.38 16.57
N ASN A 123 16.82 -26.98 17.77
CA ASN A 123 16.81 -27.82 18.97
C ASN A 123 15.37 -28.06 19.43
N VAL A 124 14.81 -29.22 19.06
CA VAL A 124 13.47 -29.64 19.47
C VAL A 124 13.58 -30.48 20.74
N THR A 125 12.74 -30.17 21.75
CA THR A 125 12.55 -31.05 22.91
C THR A 125 11.17 -31.68 22.80
N PRO A 126 11.04 -32.94 22.36
CA PRO A 126 9.74 -33.57 22.11
C PRO A 126 8.79 -33.49 23.29
N GLY A 127 7.53 -33.14 23.03
CA GLY A 127 6.47 -32.98 24.03
C GLY A 127 6.60 -31.74 24.90
N LYS A 128 7.62 -30.90 24.67
CA LYS A 128 7.84 -29.63 25.39
C LYS A 128 7.98 -28.44 24.44
N TRP A 129 8.73 -28.60 23.36
CA TRP A 129 9.01 -27.55 22.37
C TRP A 129 8.85 -28.11 20.97
N ASP A 130 7.64 -28.57 20.67
CA ASP A 130 7.34 -29.19 19.39
C ASP A 130 7.26 -28.16 18.25
N GLU A 131 7.70 -28.59 17.07
CA GLU A 131 7.49 -27.83 15.83
C GLU A 131 6.01 -27.81 15.44
N CYS A 132 5.64 -26.90 14.54
CA CYS A 132 4.31 -26.98 13.95
C CYS A 132 4.24 -28.22 13.05
N PRO A 133 3.16 -29.02 13.08
CA PRO A 133 3.05 -30.20 12.21
C PRO A 133 3.11 -29.88 10.72
N LEU A 134 2.82 -28.64 10.33
CA LEU A 134 2.93 -28.17 8.94
C LEU A 134 4.29 -27.52 8.62
N ALA A 135 5.20 -27.39 9.57
CA ALA A 135 6.37 -26.52 9.45
C ALA A 135 7.34 -26.94 8.35
N ARG A 136 7.41 -28.24 8.05
CA ARG A 136 8.32 -28.82 7.06
C ARG A 136 7.62 -29.18 5.75
N GLU A 137 6.32 -28.93 5.69
CA GLU A 137 5.52 -29.07 4.47
C GLU A 137 5.67 -27.84 3.58
N LYS A 138 5.28 -27.95 2.31
CA LYS A 138 5.37 -26.85 1.33
C LYS A 138 4.22 -25.85 1.39
N TYR A 139 3.29 -26.03 2.33
CA TYR A 139 2.06 -25.24 2.39
C TYR A 139 2.31 -23.73 2.58
N PHE A 140 3.38 -23.35 3.28
CA PHE A 140 3.71 -21.93 3.46
C PHE A 140 4.19 -21.29 2.16
N GLU A 141 5.06 -21.99 1.44
CA GLU A 141 5.60 -21.59 0.15
C GLU A 141 4.51 -21.54 -0.92
N ASP A 142 3.71 -22.62 -1.01
CA ASP A 142 2.62 -22.77 -1.97
C ASP A 142 1.47 -21.78 -1.71
N GLY A 143 1.32 -21.34 -0.47
CA GLY A 143 0.25 -20.44 -0.04
C GLY A 143 0.53 -18.95 -0.18
N LYS A 144 1.63 -18.54 -0.83
CA LYS A 144 2.04 -17.12 -0.89
C LYS A 144 1.14 -16.24 -1.77
N ASP A 145 0.54 -16.81 -2.79
CA ASP A 145 -0.19 -16.06 -3.81
C ASP A 145 -1.67 -15.87 -3.46
N ASN A 146 -2.23 -14.74 -3.88
CA ASN A 146 -3.67 -14.44 -3.75
C ASN A 146 -4.21 -14.48 -2.31
N LEU A 147 -3.38 -14.12 -1.32
CA LEU A 147 -3.76 -14.02 0.09
C LEU A 147 -4.68 -12.84 0.42
N VAL A 148 -4.66 -11.82 -0.43
CA VAL A 148 -5.30 -10.52 -0.21
C VAL A 148 -6.11 -10.16 -1.43
N TYR A 149 -7.17 -9.38 -1.21
CA TYR A 149 -7.97 -8.83 -2.30
C TYR A 149 -7.08 -8.14 -3.35
N LYS A 150 -7.33 -8.47 -4.60
CA LYS A 150 -6.79 -7.78 -5.78
C LYS A 150 -7.97 -7.33 -6.60
N ARG A 151 -7.94 -6.07 -7.02
CA ARG A 151 -8.93 -5.56 -7.98
C ARG A 151 -8.81 -6.36 -9.28
N ILE A 152 -9.94 -6.80 -9.81
CA ILE A 152 -9.94 -7.66 -11.01
C ILE A 152 -9.57 -6.86 -12.25
N LYS A 153 -8.94 -7.52 -13.23
CA LYS A 153 -8.38 -6.87 -14.41
C LYS A 153 -9.45 -6.20 -15.25
N GLU A 154 -10.61 -6.83 -15.38
CA GLU A 154 -11.74 -6.33 -16.16
C GLU A 154 -12.27 -4.99 -15.62
N GLU A 155 -12.33 -4.85 -14.29
CA GLU A 155 -12.71 -3.59 -13.63
C GLU A 155 -11.67 -2.49 -13.87
N MET A 156 -10.38 -2.83 -13.82
CA MET A 156 -9.30 -1.87 -14.08
C MET A 156 -9.32 -1.39 -15.53
N VAL A 157 -9.50 -2.31 -16.49
CA VAL A 157 -9.61 -1.98 -17.92
C VAL A 157 -10.83 -1.09 -18.19
N LYS A 158 -11.99 -1.42 -17.62
CA LYS A 158 -13.18 -0.58 -17.72
C LYS A 158 -12.92 0.82 -17.14
N ALA A 159 -12.36 0.89 -15.94
CA ALA A 159 -12.03 2.16 -15.31
C ALA A 159 -11.00 2.96 -16.10
N LYS A 160 -10.04 2.32 -16.77
CA LYS A 160 -9.09 2.96 -17.69
C LYS A 160 -9.83 3.62 -18.85
N ILE A 161 -10.71 2.89 -19.53
CA ILE A 161 -11.50 3.41 -20.66
C ILE A 161 -12.35 4.61 -20.23
N ASP A 162 -13.09 4.46 -19.12
CA ASP A 162 -14.00 5.50 -18.64
C ASP A 162 -13.24 6.75 -18.18
N SER A 163 -12.12 6.57 -17.47
CA SER A 163 -11.30 7.69 -16.99
C SER A 163 -10.54 8.39 -18.12
N CYS A 164 -10.07 7.69 -19.16
CA CYS A 164 -9.49 8.32 -20.34
C CYS A 164 -10.50 9.19 -21.09
N LYS A 165 -11.73 8.71 -21.29
CA LYS A 165 -12.82 9.50 -21.89
C LYS A 165 -13.13 10.74 -21.06
N ASN A 166 -13.18 10.58 -19.74
CA ASN A 166 -13.41 11.69 -18.81
C ASN A 166 -12.28 12.72 -18.88
N ILE A 167 -11.02 12.28 -18.91
CA ILE A 167 -9.87 13.17 -19.09
C ILE A 167 -10.01 13.92 -20.41
N GLU A 168 -10.35 13.24 -21.51
CA GLU A 168 -10.48 13.87 -22.84
C GLU A 168 -11.57 14.96 -22.89
N SER A 169 -12.73 14.73 -22.25
CA SER A 169 -13.86 15.66 -22.30
C SER A 169 -13.79 16.84 -21.32
N MET A 170 -13.06 16.71 -20.21
CA MET A 170 -13.02 17.74 -19.16
C MET A 170 -12.26 18.99 -19.60
N ASP A 171 -12.73 20.16 -19.19
CA ASP A 171 -12.07 21.46 -19.41
C ASP A 171 -11.04 21.81 -18.33
N ARG A 172 -10.91 20.96 -17.30
CA ARG A 172 -10.04 21.10 -16.13
C ARG A 172 -9.49 19.75 -15.70
N ILE A 173 -8.27 19.73 -15.20
CA ILE A 173 -7.63 18.53 -14.64
C ILE A 173 -7.70 18.57 -13.12
N TYR A 174 -8.05 17.45 -12.50
CA TYR A 174 -7.97 17.25 -11.06
C TYR A 174 -6.93 16.17 -10.75
N ILE A 175 -5.92 16.51 -9.95
CA ILE A 175 -4.76 15.65 -9.74
C ILE A 175 -4.20 15.79 -8.34
N ARG A 176 -3.76 14.68 -7.73
CA ARG A 176 -3.00 14.72 -6.49
C ARG A 176 -1.73 15.53 -6.66
N ALA A 177 -1.42 16.38 -5.70
CA ALA A 177 -0.22 17.22 -5.75
C ALA A 177 1.05 16.39 -6.02
N HIS A 178 1.26 15.26 -5.34
CA HIS A 178 2.44 14.42 -5.62
C HIS A 178 2.37 13.65 -6.94
N HIS A 179 1.18 13.40 -7.49
CA HIS A 179 1.05 12.75 -8.80
C HIS A 179 1.55 13.64 -9.95
N MET A 180 1.58 14.98 -9.77
CA MET A 180 2.32 15.85 -10.70
C MET A 180 3.79 15.48 -10.77
N LEU A 181 4.42 15.14 -9.63
CA LEU A 181 5.80 14.67 -9.61
C LEU A 181 5.94 13.27 -10.24
N CYS A 182 4.95 12.39 -10.04
CA CYS A 182 4.90 11.09 -10.71
C CYS A 182 4.86 11.23 -12.24
N ILE A 183 4.11 12.20 -12.77
CA ILE A 183 4.11 12.52 -14.20
C ILE A 183 5.54 12.89 -14.65
N PHE A 184 6.25 13.70 -13.87
CA PHE A 184 7.61 14.13 -14.23
C PHE A 184 8.59 12.94 -14.22
N CYS A 185 8.52 12.08 -13.21
CA CYS A 185 9.27 10.83 -13.16
C CYS A 185 8.97 9.93 -14.37
N PHE A 186 7.69 9.81 -14.74
CA PHE A 186 7.26 8.99 -15.87
C PHE A 186 7.78 9.54 -17.21
N VAL A 187 7.62 10.84 -17.44
CA VAL A 187 8.06 11.50 -18.68
C VAL A 187 9.57 11.54 -18.81
N GLY A 188 10.29 11.71 -17.69
CA GLY A 188 11.75 11.75 -17.66
C GLY A 188 12.46 10.44 -18.01
N LYS A 189 11.71 9.34 -18.18
CA LYS A 189 12.26 8.00 -18.46
C LYS A 189 12.84 7.83 -19.89
N LYS A 190 12.42 8.63 -20.91
CA LYS A 190 12.77 8.62 -22.39
C LYS A 190 13.12 7.24 -23.03
N THR A 191 12.52 6.78 -24.13
CA THR A 191 12.46 7.35 -25.51
C THR A 191 11.11 7.13 -26.22
N SER A 192 10.16 6.44 -25.59
CA SER A 192 8.75 6.49 -26.01
C SER A 192 7.88 6.30 -24.77
N ILE A 193 7.25 7.39 -24.31
CA ILE A 193 6.22 7.28 -23.28
C ILE A 193 4.95 6.75 -23.93
N LYS A 194 4.38 5.69 -23.36
CA LYS A 194 3.15 5.05 -23.82
C LYS A 194 2.19 4.94 -22.64
N PRO A 195 0.87 4.96 -22.89
CA PRO A 195 -0.12 4.59 -21.89
C PRO A 195 0.26 3.28 -21.19
N ILE A 196 0.03 3.22 -19.89
CA ILE A 196 0.07 1.96 -19.13
C ILE A 196 -1.33 1.63 -18.61
N GLU A 197 -1.58 0.37 -18.29
CA GLU A 197 -2.90 -0.10 -17.86
C GLU A 197 -3.26 0.42 -16.46
N GLU A 198 -2.25 0.62 -15.60
CA GLU A 198 -2.44 0.80 -14.15
C GLU A 198 -2.50 2.26 -13.65
N ASP A 199 -2.43 3.25 -14.54
CA ASP A 199 -2.59 4.68 -14.21
C ASP A 199 -2.98 5.52 -15.43
N ASN A 200 -3.27 6.82 -15.24
CA ASN A 200 -3.45 7.80 -16.32
C ASN A 200 -2.36 8.89 -16.39
N LEU A 201 -1.12 8.58 -16.00
CA LEU A 201 -0.03 9.56 -16.04
C LEU A 201 0.19 10.10 -17.46
N TYR A 202 0.13 9.22 -18.45
CA TYR A 202 0.32 9.57 -19.86
C TYR A 202 -0.81 10.48 -20.37
N GLU A 203 -2.07 10.14 -20.13
CA GLU A 203 -3.22 10.86 -20.67
C GLU A 203 -3.33 12.27 -20.08
N VAL A 204 -3.11 12.39 -18.77
CA VAL A 204 -3.06 13.70 -18.11
C VAL A 204 -1.90 14.54 -18.64
N TRP A 205 -0.71 13.97 -18.80
CA TRP A 205 0.43 14.66 -19.41
C TRP A 205 0.13 15.12 -20.83
N LYS A 206 -0.42 14.24 -21.67
CA LYS A 206 -0.78 14.55 -23.06
C LYS A 206 -1.76 15.71 -23.11
N LYS A 207 -2.81 15.70 -22.27
CA LYS A 207 -3.79 16.79 -22.23
C LYS A 207 -3.19 18.13 -21.83
N MET A 208 -2.32 18.16 -20.81
CA MET A 208 -1.59 19.38 -20.43
C MET A 208 -0.66 19.86 -21.55
N LYS A 209 -0.01 18.94 -22.27
CA LYS A 209 0.85 19.28 -23.40
C LYS A 209 0.07 19.86 -24.58
N ASP A 210 -1.08 19.28 -24.91
CA ASP A 210 -1.93 19.69 -26.03
C ASP A 210 -2.68 21.01 -25.71
N ASN A 211 -2.93 21.29 -24.43
CA ASN A 211 -3.48 22.55 -23.95
C ASN A 211 -2.71 23.07 -22.70
N PRO A 212 -1.59 23.78 -22.88
CA PRO A 212 -0.78 24.34 -21.78
C PRO A 212 -1.54 25.26 -20.83
N LYS A 213 -2.64 25.86 -21.30
CA LYS A 213 -3.51 26.76 -20.53
C LYS A 213 -4.68 26.05 -19.87
N ILE A 214 -4.72 24.71 -19.88
CA ILE A 214 -5.76 23.99 -19.15
C ILE A 214 -5.61 24.25 -17.64
N PRO A 215 -6.69 24.60 -16.92
CA PRO A 215 -6.66 24.69 -15.47
C PRO A 215 -6.40 23.32 -14.83
N VAL A 216 -5.48 23.30 -13.87
CA VAL A 216 -5.11 22.11 -13.08
C VAL A 216 -5.38 22.43 -11.62
N THR A 217 -6.36 21.74 -11.04
CA THR A 217 -6.67 21.79 -9.62
C THR A 217 -5.91 20.70 -8.87
N LEU A 218 -5.09 21.12 -7.90
CA LEU A 218 -4.34 20.19 -7.06
C LEU A 218 -5.21 19.70 -5.90
N ALA A 219 -5.26 18.38 -5.72
CA ALA A 219 -6.00 17.72 -4.67
C ALA A 219 -5.07 17.12 -3.61
N GLU A 220 -5.56 17.08 -2.38
CA GLU A 220 -5.05 16.21 -1.33
C GLU A 220 -5.90 14.92 -1.34
N GLY A 221 -5.33 13.79 -1.76
CA GLY A 221 -6.07 12.52 -1.81
C GLY A 221 -6.60 12.08 -3.17
N CYS A 222 -7.14 10.86 -3.19
CA CYS A 222 -7.40 10.13 -4.43
C CYS A 222 -8.79 10.37 -5.01
N SER A 223 -9.75 10.82 -4.20
CA SER A 223 -11.17 10.88 -4.57
C SER A 223 -11.47 11.63 -5.87
N SER A 224 -10.77 12.74 -6.12
CA SER A 224 -10.93 13.55 -7.34
C SER A 224 -9.82 13.35 -8.36
N CYS A 225 -8.81 12.54 -8.06
CA CYS A 225 -7.62 12.45 -8.89
C CYS A 225 -7.88 11.64 -10.16
N MET A 226 -7.62 12.24 -11.32
CA MET A 226 -7.82 11.62 -12.63
C MET A 226 -6.81 10.52 -12.98
N ILE A 227 -5.72 10.36 -12.20
CA ILE A 227 -4.71 9.31 -12.41
C ILE A 227 -5.07 7.98 -11.75
N CYS A 228 -5.71 8.04 -10.58
CA CYS A 228 -6.02 6.89 -9.75
C CYS A 228 -7.01 5.85 -10.33
N PRO A 229 -8.01 6.20 -11.16
CA PRO A 229 -9.14 5.30 -11.43
C PRO A 229 -8.79 3.89 -11.92
N PRO A 230 -7.78 3.67 -12.79
CA PRO A 230 -7.43 2.32 -13.24
C PRO A 230 -6.45 1.59 -12.30
N CYS A 231 -5.97 2.22 -11.24
CA CYS A 231 -4.97 1.64 -10.36
C CYS A 231 -5.50 0.39 -9.63
N HIS A 232 -4.64 -0.63 -9.53
CA HIS A 232 -4.91 -1.89 -8.82
C HIS A 232 -5.18 -1.69 -7.32
N GLY A 233 -4.72 -0.57 -6.74
CA GLY A 233 -4.94 -0.23 -5.35
C GLY A 233 -5.94 0.90 -5.12
N PHE A 234 -6.59 1.43 -6.16
CA PHE A 234 -7.65 2.42 -5.97
C PHE A 234 -8.97 1.72 -5.62
N GLU A 235 -9.59 2.15 -4.54
CA GLU A 235 -10.91 1.70 -4.08
C GLU A 235 -11.95 2.77 -4.47
N PRO A 236 -12.76 2.54 -5.53
CA PRO A 236 -13.60 3.59 -6.11
C PRO A 236 -14.76 4.06 -5.23
N GLU A 237 -15.30 3.21 -4.36
CA GLU A 237 -16.48 3.52 -3.56
C GLU A 237 -16.18 4.64 -2.54
N ARG A 238 -15.01 4.60 -1.91
CA ARG A 238 -14.59 5.61 -0.93
C ARG A 238 -13.54 6.56 -1.48
N GLY A 239 -12.98 6.28 -2.65
CA GLY A 239 -11.99 7.14 -3.30
C GLY A 239 -10.63 7.14 -2.59
N ILE A 240 -10.18 5.99 -2.09
CA ILE A 240 -8.94 5.87 -1.32
C ILE A 240 -7.91 4.95 -1.98
N CYS A 241 -6.63 5.22 -1.72
CA CYS A 241 -5.54 4.38 -2.18
C CYS A 241 -5.18 3.31 -1.12
N ASN A 242 -5.17 2.06 -1.56
CA ASN A 242 -4.73 0.90 -0.82
C ASN A 242 -3.47 0.19 -1.38
N ALA A 243 -2.68 0.87 -2.23
CA ALA A 243 -1.51 0.30 -2.91
C ALA A 243 -0.23 0.16 -2.04
N GLY A 244 -0.34 0.13 -0.71
CA GLY A 244 0.82 0.05 0.21
C GLY A 244 1.56 1.39 0.40
N CYS A 245 0.97 2.49 -0.04
CA CYS A 245 1.56 3.83 -0.04
C CYS A 245 0.71 4.88 0.70
N HIS A 246 -0.27 4.41 1.48
CA HIS A 246 -1.40 5.15 2.08
C HIS A 246 -1.04 6.51 2.71
N LEU A 247 -0.49 6.48 3.93
CA LEU A 247 -0.22 7.67 4.74
C LEU A 247 0.93 8.48 4.16
N ARG A 248 1.94 7.79 3.63
CA ARG A 248 3.06 8.42 2.94
C ARG A 248 2.61 9.30 1.80
N ASP A 249 1.71 8.84 0.95
CA ASP A 249 1.29 9.64 -0.19
C ASP A 249 0.46 10.86 0.23
N ARG A 250 -0.27 10.79 1.35
CA ARG A 250 -0.88 11.99 1.95
C ARG A 250 0.18 13.00 2.37
N LYS A 251 1.22 12.53 3.06
CA LYS A 251 2.35 13.39 3.42
C LYS A 251 3.06 13.95 2.18
N LYS A 252 3.26 13.16 1.12
CA LYS A 252 3.81 13.67 -0.15
C LYS A 252 2.97 14.79 -0.74
N ASP A 253 1.64 14.65 -0.74
CA ASP A 253 0.75 15.72 -1.23
C ASP A 253 1.00 17.00 -0.43
N LEU A 254 0.98 16.91 0.91
CA LEU A 254 1.21 18.05 1.80
C LEU A 254 2.62 18.66 1.66
N ASP A 255 3.65 17.84 1.47
CA ASP A 255 5.03 18.33 1.25
C ASP A 255 5.15 19.06 -0.10
N VAL A 256 4.40 18.62 -1.13
CA VAL A 256 4.31 19.36 -2.40
C VAL A 256 3.61 20.69 -2.21
N PHE A 257 2.43 20.71 -1.56
CA PHE A 257 1.72 21.94 -1.24
C PHE A 257 2.62 22.94 -0.50
N GLN A 258 3.30 22.49 0.55
CA GLN A 258 4.24 23.30 1.32
C GLN A 258 5.35 23.90 0.45
N ARG A 259 5.99 23.10 -0.42
CA ARG A 259 7.10 23.59 -1.26
C ARG A 259 6.65 24.56 -2.34
N LEU A 260 5.47 24.35 -2.91
CA LEU A 260 4.92 25.22 -3.95
C LEU A 260 4.32 26.51 -3.35
N GLY A 261 4.06 26.55 -2.04
CA GLY A 261 3.33 27.65 -1.40
C GLY A 261 1.86 27.67 -1.77
N LEU A 262 1.27 26.48 -1.97
CA LEU A 262 -0.12 26.28 -2.38
C LEU A 262 -0.90 25.53 -1.29
N ILE A 263 -2.23 25.54 -1.39
CA ILE A 263 -3.14 24.77 -0.56
C ILE A 263 -3.99 23.80 -1.40
N PRO A 264 -4.56 22.72 -0.79
CA PRO A 264 -5.49 21.85 -1.49
C PRO A 264 -6.66 22.62 -2.11
N GLY A 265 -6.94 22.37 -3.39
CA GLY A 265 -7.96 23.07 -4.17
C GLY A 265 -7.44 24.24 -5.01
N ASP A 266 -6.20 24.70 -4.79
CA ASP A 266 -5.59 25.71 -5.64
C ASP A 266 -5.56 25.25 -7.10
N THR A 267 -5.79 26.19 -8.00
CA THR A 267 -5.88 25.96 -9.44
C THR A 267 -4.93 26.89 -10.17
N LEU A 268 -4.05 26.32 -10.99
CA LEU A 268 -3.12 27.04 -11.85
C LEU A 268 -3.28 26.56 -13.30
N LEU A 269 -2.79 27.33 -14.26
CA LEU A 269 -2.63 26.81 -15.62
C LEU A 269 -1.55 25.74 -15.61
N ALA A 270 -1.67 24.72 -16.47
CA ALA A 270 -0.71 23.62 -16.51
C ALA A 270 0.73 24.10 -16.75
N GLU A 271 0.93 25.08 -17.62
CA GLU A 271 2.25 25.68 -17.87
C GLU A 271 2.83 26.37 -16.63
N ASP A 272 2.03 27.18 -15.93
CA ASP A 272 2.45 27.89 -14.72
C ASP A 272 2.80 26.92 -13.60
N LEU A 273 1.98 25.88 -13.41
CA LEU A 273 2.23 24.84 -12.42
C LEU A 273 3.54 24.09 -12.71
N ILE A 274 3.81 23.76 -13.97
CA ILE A 274 5.05 23.07 -14.35
C ILE A 274 6.27 23.96 -14.10
N LEU A 275 6.19 25.25 -14.47
CA LEU A 275 7.26 26.20 -14.21
C LEU A 275 7.51 26.38 -12.71
N LEU A 276 6.45 26.46 -11.90
CA LEU A 276 6.55 26.55 -10.45
C LEU A 276 7.20 25.29 -9.85
N ILE A 277 6.86 24.10 -10.34
CA ILE A 277 7.51 22.84 -9.92
C ILE A 277 9.00 22.86 -10.26
N TYR A 278 9.40 23.32 -11.45
CA TYR A 278 10.82 23.44 -11.81
C TYR A 278 11.57 24.38 -10.88
N GLU A 279 10.96 25.50 -10.51
CA GLU A 279 11.57 26.50 -9.64
C GLU A 279 11.69 26.00 -8.19
N LYS A 280 10.60 25.46 -7.63
CA LYS A 280 10.50 25.18 -6.19
C LYS A 280 10.85 23.74 -5.80
N ILE A 281 10.81 22.79 -6.73
CA ILE A 281 11.05 21.37 -6.47
C ILE A 281 12.12 20.84 -7.45
N PRO A 282 13.41 21.19 -7.27
CA PRO A 282 14.48 20.73 -8.16
C PRO A 282 14.80 19.23 -8.01
N THR A 283 14.35 18.59 -6.93
CA THR A 283 14.52 17.15 -6.66
C THR A 283 13.37 16.62 -5.82
N VAL A 284 13.12 15.31 -5.92
CA VAL A 284 12.12 14.59 -5.11
C VAL A 284 12.61 14.25 -3.70
N LYS A 285 13.88 14.53 -3.35
CA LYS A 285 14.40 14.34 -1.99
C LYS A 285 13.62 15.17 -0.98
N GLY A 286 13.26 14.55 0.14
CA GLY A 286 12.41 15.11 1.19
C GLY A 286 10.92 15.19 0.83
N ILE A 287 10.51 14.65 -0.33
CA ILE A 287 9.10 14.41 -0.66
C ILE A 287 8.89 12.92 -0.91
N CYS A 288 9.55 12.35 -1.93
CA CYS A 288 9.40 10.94 -2.26
C CYS A 288 10.49 10.05 -1.65
N GLU A 289 11.59 10.66 -1.18
CA GLU A 289 12.74 10.01 -0.54
C GLU A 289 13.03 10.70 0.79
N TYR A 290 12.75 10.03 1.92
CA TYR A 290 12.90 10.58 3.27
C TYR A 290 14.25 10.23 3.93
N GLY A 291 15.25 9.80 3.15
CA GLY A 291 16.51 9.30 3.69
C GLY A 291 16.35 7.86 4.20
N ALA A 292 16.55 7.65 5.50
CA ALA A 292 16.44 6.33 6.11
C ALA A 292 14.97 5.86 6.19
N SER A 293 14.72 4.59 5.89
CA SER A 293 13.41 3.96 6.14
C SER A 293 13.21 3.80 7.65
N THR A 294 12.26 4.54 8.20
CA THR A 294 11.87 4.45 9.62
C THR A 294 10.79 3.40 9.86
N SER A 295 9.98 3.10 8.85
CA SER A 295 9.06 1.97 8.81
C SER A 295 8.65 1.67 7.36
N PRO A 296 8.06 0.49 7.09
CA PRO A 296 7.56 0.16 5.75
C PRO A 296 6.57 1.17 5.18
N GLU A 297 5.77 1.80 6.05
CA GLU A 297 4.82 2.84 5.68
C GLU A 297 5.51 4.14 5.23
N TRP A 298 6.77 4.34 5.61
CA TRP A 298 7.58 5.53 5.30
C TRP A 298 8.71 5.26 4.31
N ASP A 299 8.72 4.11 3.64
CA ASP A 299 9.72 3.76 2.63
C ASP A 299 9.75 4.79 1.48
N ALA A 300 10.93 4.97 0.89
CA ALA A 300 11.08 5.77 -0.32
C ALA A 300 10.30 5.17 -1.50
N CYS A 301 9.85 6.02 -2.42
CA CYS A 301 9.26 5.55 -3.66
C CYS A 301 10.33 4.89 -4.55
N GLY A 302 10.03 3.75 -5.18
CA GLY A 302 11.00 3.03 -6.02
C GLY A 302 11.58 3.84 -7.20
N GLY A 303 10.91 4.92 -7.61
CA GLY A 303 11.39 5.81 -8.68
C GLY A 303 12.46 6.82 -8.28
N THR A 304 12.72 7.06 -6.99
CA THR A 304 13.54 8.20 -6.55
C THR A 304 15.01 8.09 -6.94
N THR A 305 15.54 6.87 -7.05
CA THR A 305 16.94 6.62 -7.42
C THR A 305 17.19 6.61 -8.93
N SER A 306 16.15 6.68 -9.76
CA SER A 306 16.25 6.64 -11.22
C SER A 306 16.83 7.90 -11.87
N GLY A 307 16.78 9.03 -11.14
CA GLY A 307 17.09 10.35 -11.66
C GLY A 307 16.13 10.85 -12.75
N ASN A 308 15.01 10.15 -13.00
CA ASN A 308 14.08 10.51 -14.09
C ASN A 308 13.40 11.85 -13.83
N TYR A 309 13.05 12.14 -12.57
CA TYR A 309 12.48 13.44 -12.20
C TYR A 309 13.44 14.59 -12.54
N GLU A 310 14.69 14.49 -12.10
CA GLU A 310 15.72 15.50 -12.32
C GLU A 310 16.05 15.65 -13.81
N LYS A 311 16.07 14.53 -14.56
CA LYS A 311 16.19 14.57 -16.03
C LYS A 311 15.03 15.35 -16.64
N ARG A 312 13.79 15.11 -16.20
CA ARG A 312 12.61 15.84 -16.69
C ARG A 312 12.74 17.34 -16.46
N CYS A 313 13.17 17.76 -15.27
CA CYS A 313 13.32 19.17 -14.93
C CYS A 313 14.32 19.90 -15.84
N LYS A 314 15.29 19.19 -16.44
CA LYS A 314 16.30 19.76 -17.35
C LYS A 314 15.86 19.89 -18.81
N ILE A 315 14.77 19.24 -19.20
CA ILE A 315 14.34 19.15 -20.62
C ILE A 315 13.52 20.38 -21.05
N GLY A 316 13.10 21.27 -20.14
CA GLY A 316 12.30 22.45 -20.48
C GLY A 316 10.80 22.18 -20.60
N LEU A 317 9.98 23.23 -20.74
CA LEU A 317 8.52 23.16 -20.71
C LEU A 317 7.99 22.35 -21.91
N PHE A 318 7.21 21.29 -21.63
CA PHE A 318 6.56 20.39 -22.61
C PHE A 318 7.44 19.76 -23.72
N GLN A 319 8.76 19.93 -23.68
CA GLN A 319 9.67 19.23 -24.57
C GLN A 319 9.72 17.73 -24.23
N LEU A 320 9.69 16.89 -25.27
CA LEU A 320 9.84 15.44 -25.20
C LEU A 320 11.00 15.01 -26.08
#